data_AF-A0A962ZAP2-F1
#
_entry.id   AF-A0A962ZAP2-F1
#
_cell.length_a   1.000
_cell.length_b   1.000
_cell.length_c   1.000
_cell.angle_alpha   90.00
_cell.angle_beta   90.00
_cell.angle_gamma   90.00
#
_symmetry.space_group_name_H-M   'P 1'
#
loop_
_entity.id
_entity.type
_entity.pdbx_description
1 polymer ?
#
loop_
_entity_poly.entity_id
_entity_poly.type
_entity_poly.pdbx_seq_one_letter_code
_entity_poly.pdbx_strand_id
1 'polypeptide(L)' 'MRTRSDLMAFLADMNMDVTVTDHPPVFTVDEAQLHTAHLPGGHVKNLFLVDKTGEYWLVTCL' A
#
# COMPACT_ATOMS: atom_id res chain seq x y z
N MET A 1 -8.99 -10.22 11.27
CA MET A 1 -8.11 -9.12 10.83
C MET A 1 -6.67 -9.61 10.96
N ARG A 2 -5.83 -9.42 9.94
CA ARG A 2 -4.41 -9.82 9.99
C ARG A 2 -3.56 -8.66 10.50
N THR A 3 -2.47 -8.94 11.19
CA THR A 3 -1.46 -7.97 11.64
C THR A 3 -0.41 -7.73 10.54
N ARG A 4 0.45 -6.72 10.73
CA ARG A 4 1.64 -6.53 9.87
C ARG A 4 2.52 -7.76 9.85
N SER A 5 2.76 -8.38 11.01
CA SER A 5 3.59 -9.59 11.13
C SER A 5 3.03 -10.77 10.35
N ASP A 6 1.70 -10.96 10.38
CA ASP A 6 1.05 -12.02 9.61
C ASP A 6 1.23 -11.83 8.10
N LEU A 7 1.16 -10.60 7.61
CA LEU A 7 1.40 -10.28 6.19
C LEU A 7 2.86 -10.52 5.80
N MET A 8 3.81 -10.06 6.62
CA MET A 8 5.23 -10.24 6.33
C MET A 8 5.62 -11.72 6.30
N ALA A 9 5.08 -12.52 7.22
CA ALA A 9 5.28 -13.98 7.21
C ALA A 9 4.73 -14.62 5.93
N PHE A 10 3.52 -14.25 5.52
CA PHE A 10 2.91 -14.76 4.29
C PHE A 10 3.72 -14.41 3.02
N LEU A 11 4.27 -13.19 2.93
CA LEU A 11 5.12 -12.78 1.80
C LEU A 11 6.47 -13.53 1.80
N ALA A 12 7.06 -13.73 2.99
CA ALA A 12 8.28 -14.52 3.14
C ALA A 12 8.08 -15.98 2.73
N ASP A 13 6.95 -16.61 3.11
CA ASP A 13 6.60 -17.98 2.71
C ASP A 13 6.45 -18.14 1.19
N MET A 14 6.10 -17.06 0.49
CA MET A 14 6.05 -17.00 -0.98
C MET A 14 7.39 -16.64 -1.63
N ASN A 15 8.48 -16.51 -0.86
CA ASN A 15 9.81 -16.09 -1.30
C ASN A 15 9.80 -14.71 -2.01
N MET A 16 9.01 -13.76 -1.52
CA MET A 16 9.02 -12.38 -2.01
C MET A 16 9.97 -11.51 -1.20
N ASP A 17 10.92 -10.85 -1.88
CA ASP A 17 11.77 -9.84 -1.26
C ASP A 17 10.98 -8.55 -0.99
N VAL A 18 10.90 -8.15 0.27
CA VAL A 18 10.15 -6.96 0.71
C VAL A 18 11.05 -6.04 1.52
N THR A 19 11.13 -4.78 1.11
CA THR A 19 11.76 -3.71 1.89
C THR A 19 10.66 -2.79 2.43
N VAL A 20 10.65 -2.54 3.73
CA VAL A 20 9.68 -1.64 4.38
C VAL A 20 10.41 -0.42 4.92
N THR A 21 9.92 0.77 4.56
CA THR A 21 10.37 2.05 5.13
C THR A 21 9.27 2.59 6.02
N ASP A 22 9.51 2.63 7.33
CA ASP A 22 8.59 3.19 8.30
C ASP A 22 8.63 4.73 8.27
N HIS A 23 7.45 5.36 8.21
CA HIS A 23 7.29 6.82 8.23
C HIS A 23 5.96 7.19 8.91
N PRO A 24 5.80 8.43 9.41
CA PRO A 24 4.51 8.89 9.94
C PRO A 24 3.44 8.96 8.82
N PRO A 25 2.14 8.84 9.14
CA PRO A 25 1.07 9.12 8.18
C PRO A 25 1.20 10.53 7.60
N VAL A 26 0.98 10.66 6.30
CA VAL A 26 1.07 11.93 5.56
C VAL A 26 -0.30 12.34 5.04
N PHE A 27 -0.63 13.62 5.11
CA PHE A 27 -1.92 14.17 4.70
C PHE A 27 -1.80 15.34 3.73
N THR A 28 -0.63 15.96 3.66
CA THR A 28 -0.31 17.01 2.70
C THR A 28 0.64 16.51 1.61
N VAL A 29 0.67 17.23 0.48
CA VAL A 29 1.60 16.93 -0.62
C VAL A 29 3.05 17.06 -0.16
N ASP A 30 3.35 18.09 0.63
CA ASP A 30 4.70 18.37 1.12
C ASP A 30 5.20 17.26 2.05
N GLU A 31 4.34 16.76 2.96
CA GLU A 31 4.65 15.62 3.82
C GLU A 31 4.91 14.34 3.00
N ALA A 32 4.08 14.08 1.99
CA ALA A 32 4.27 12.91 1.11
C ALA A 32 5.58 13.01 0.32
N GLN A 33 5.91 14.18 -0.22
CA GLN A 33 7.18 14.40 -0.91
C GLN A 33 8.38 14.17 0.01
N LEU A 34 8.31 14.67 1.25
CA LEU A 34 9.37 14.48 2.24
C LEU A 34 9.58 13.00 2.58
N HIS A 35 8.51 12.26 2.84
CA HIS A 35 8.59 10.92 3.40
C HIS A 35 8.66 9.79 2.38
N THR A 36 8.14 9.95 1.17
CA THR A 36 8.01 8.83 0.24
C THR A 36 8.67 9.06 -1.13
N ALA A 37 8.88 10.29 -1.58
CA ALA A 37 9.32 10.55 -2.97
C ALA A 37 10.73 10.02 -3.31
N HIS A 38 11.56 9.75 -2.31
CA HIS A 38 12.89 9.16 -2.50
C HIS A 38 12.85 7.63 -2.68
N LEU A 39 11.69 6.99 -2.45
CA LEU A 39 11.54 5.55 -2.62
C LEU A 39 11.45 5.21 -4.12
N PRO A 40 12.22 4.22 -4.60
CA PRO A 40 12.19 3.85 -6.02
C PRO A 40 10.89 3.12 -6.37
N GLY A 41 10.50 3.20 -7.65
CA GLY A 41 9.33 2.50 -8.19
C GLY A 41 8.06 3.35 -8.24
N GLY A 42 6.92 2.70 -8.50
CA GLY A 42 5.63 3.36 -8.61
C GLY A 42 4.90 3.40 -7.27
N HIS A 43 4.54 4.60 -6.80
CA HIS A 43 3.65 4.75 -5.65
C HIS A 43 2.22 4.43 -6.07
N VAL A 44 1.57 3.50 -5.37
CA VAL A 44 0.21 3.07 -5.71
C VAL A 44 -0.85 3.80 -4.88
N LYS A 45 -1.98 4.10 -5.51
CA LYS A 45 -3.24 4.45 -4.85
C LYS A 45 -4.25 3.31 -5.03
N ASN A 46 -5.02 3.04 -3.96
CA ASN A 46 -6.01 1.97 -3.94
C ASN A 46 -7.40 2.55 -3.74
N LEU A 47 -8.33 2.22 -4.64
CA LEU A 47 -9.71 2.65 -4.58
C LEU A 47 -10.57 1.42 -4.25
N PHE A 48 -11.31 1.48 -3.15
CA PHE A 48 -12.33 0.49 -2.81
C PHE A 48 -13.69 1.01 -3.25
N LEU A 49 -14.28 0.35 -4.24
CA LEU A 49 -15.47 0.80 -4.96
C LEU A 49 -16.59 -0.23 -4.84
N VAL A 50 -17.81 0.23 -5.05
CA VAL A 50 -18.99 -0.62 -5.23
C VAL A 50 -19.73 -0.16 -6.47
N ASP A 51 -20.19 -1.09 -7.29
CA ASP A 51 -20.98 -0.76 -8.47
C ASP A 51 -22.49 -0.71 -8.17
N LYS A 52 -23.29 -0.43 -9.21
CA LYS A 52 -24.75 -0.31 -9.08
C LYS A 52 -25.45 -1.64 -8.78
N THR A 53 -24.82 -2.77 -9.06
CA THR A 53 -25.33 -4.10 -8.74
C THR A 53 -24.98 -4.53 -7.32
N GLY A 54 -24.12 -3.77 -6.63
CA GLY A 54 -23.64 -4.06 -5.28
C GLY A 54 -22.35 -4.87 -5.25
N GLU A 55 -21.70 -5.10 -6.40
CA GLU A 55 -20.42 -5.80 -6.46
C GLU A 55 -19.28 -4.90 -6.01
N TYR A 56 -18.35 -5.46 -5.22
CA TYR A 56 -17.20 -4.75 -4.67
C TYR A 56 -15.98 -4.89 -5.57
N TRP A 57 -15.25 -3.79 -5.72
CA TRP A 57 -14.07 -3.69 -6.55
C TRP A 57 -12.91 -3.07 -5.76
N LEU A 58 -11.71 -3.63 -5.94
CA LEU A 58 -10.46 -3.02 -5.50
C LEU A 58 -9.62 -2.67 -6.73
N VAL A 59 -9.40 -1.38 -6.96
CA VAL A 59 -8.60 -0.88 -8.08
C VAL A 59 -7.28 -0.34 -7.55
N THR A 60 -6.16 -0.85 -8.07
CA THR A 60 -4.80 -0.39 -7.76
C THR A 60 -4.21 0.30 -8.99
N CYS A 61 -3.74 1.54 -8.82
CA CYS A 61 -3.14 2.31 -9.91
C CYS A 61 -1.95 3.16 -9.43
N LEU A 62 -1.11 3.57 -10.38
CA LEU A 62 0.00 4.51 -10.18
C LEU A 62 -0.50 5.96 -10.08
#